data_AF-A0AAU5Z6R0-F1
#
_entry.id   AF-A0AAU5Z6R0-F1
#
_cell.length_a   1.000
_cell.length_b   1.000
_cell.length_c   1.000
_cell.angle_alpha   90.00
_cell.angle_beta   90.00
_cell.angle_gamma   90.00
#
_symmetry.space_group_name_H-M   'P 1'
#
loop_
_entity.id
_entity.type
_entity.pdbx_description
1 polymer ?
#
loop_
_entity_poly.entity_id
_entity_poly.type
_entity_poly.pdbx_seq_one_letter_code
_entity_poly.pdbx_strand_id
1 'polypeptide(L)'
;MGGLQPDRRFAGRAAEQQFLGDALRHAVSGGPHAIVIHGEAGIGKTRLTREVCRASELNVLWGSCVHFGGASVPFAPFAGALQDWLSHADADETAEVFAGAEGLSALLPSLGRSDSEPGKSSRDCRCWLTLC
;
A
#
# COMPACT_ATOMS: atom_id res chain seq x y z
N MET A 1 3.40 -34.68 19.93
CA MET A 1 3.48 -34.45 18.47
C MET A 1 2.06 -34.29 17.94
N GLY A 2 1.69 -33.09 17.50
CA GLY A 2 0.34 -32.78 17.01
C GLY A 2 0.30 -31.33 16.57
N GLY A 3 0.82 -31.07 15.37
CA GLY A 3 0.91 -29.72 14.82
C GLY A 3 -0.47 -29.19 14.43
N LEU A 4 -0.86 -28.08 15.05
CA LEU A 4 -1.87 -27.19 14.46
C LEU A 4 -1.22 -26.50 13.27
N GLN A 5 -1.43 -27.04 12.07
CA GLN A 5 -1.31 -26.23 10.86
C GLN A 5 -2.64 -26.22 10.13
N PRO A 6 -3.49 -25.21 10.34
CA PRO A 6 -4.46 -24.89 9.33
C PRO A 6 -3.70 -24.22 8.16
N ASP A 7 -3.44 -24.98 7.09
CA ASP A 7 -3.46 -24.40 5.75
C ASP A 7 -4.88 -23.84 5.57
N ARG A 8 -5.00 -22.56 5.94
CA ARG A 8 -6.23 -21.80 5.94
C ARG A 8 -6.46 -21.32 4.50
N ARG A 9 -6.76 -22.24 3.59
CA ARG A 9 -7.19 -21.89 2.24
C ARG A 9 -8.30 -20.84 2.33
N PHE A 10 -8.12 -19.73 1.63
CA PHE A 10 -9.13 -18.68 1.56
C PHE A 10 -10.24 -19.16 0.62
N ALA A 11 -11.29 -19.74 1.19
CA ALA A 11 -12.40 -20.32 0.45
C ALA A 11 -13.55 -19.29 0.27
N GLY A 12 -14.18 -19.31 -0.89
CA GLY A 12 -15.23 -18.35 -1.27
C GLY A 12 -14.67 -17.03 -1.78
N ARG A 13 -15.57 -16.09 -2.12
CA ARG A 13 -15.21 -14.73 -2.59
C ARG A 13 -14.41 -14.69 -3.91
N ALA A 14 -14.60 -15.68 -4.78
CA ALA A 14 -13.84 -15.79 -6.03
C ALA A 14 -14.07 -14.59 -6.95
N ALA A 15 -15.29 -14.07 -7.01
CA ALA A 15 -15.62 -12.89 -7.81
C ALA A 15 -14.88 -11.64 -7.31
N GLU A 16 -14.81 -11.43 -6.00
CA GLU A 16 -14.09 -10.29 -5.42
C GLU A 16 -12.58 -10.43 -5.53
N GLN A 17 -12.05 -11.66 -5.39
CA GLN A 17 -10.63 -11.93 -5.66
C GLN A 17 -10.28 -11.63 -7.12
N GLN A 18 -11.13 -12.06 -8.06
CA GLN A 18 -10.95 -11.78 -9.48
C GLN A 18 -10.99 -10.28 -9.76
N PHE A 19 -12.01 -9.58 -9.25
CA PHE A 19 -12.14 -8.12 -9.41
C PHE A 19 -10.93 -7.36 -8.89
N LEU A 20 -10.47 -7.66 -7.67
CA LEU A 20 -9.29 -7.01 -7.09
C LEU A 20 -8.02 -7.36 -7.87
N GLY A 21 -7.87 -8.60 -8.32
CA GLY A 21 -6.74 -9.03 -9.15
C GLY A 21 -6.71 -8.34 -10.52
N ASP A 22 -7.87 -8.18 -11.17
CA ASP A 22 -8.01 -7.41 -12.41
C ASP A 22 -7.64 -5.95 -12.20
N ALA A 23 -8.11 -5.34 -11.11
CA ALA A 23 -7.80 -3.96 -10.78
C ALA A 23 -6.30 -3.76 -10.50
N LEU A 24 -5.63 -4.71 -9.82
CA LEU A 24 -4.17 -4.67 -9.63
C LEU A 24 -3.42 -4.77 -10.95
N ARG A 25 -3.82 -5.68 -11.85
CA ARG A 25 -3.21 -5.79 -13.19
C ARG A 25 -3.41 -4.52 -14.01
N HIS A 26 -4.59 -3.91 -13.92
CA HIS A 26 -4.86 -2.66 -14.61
C HIS A 26 -4.08 -1.49 -14.01
N ALA A 27 -3.95 -1.42 -12.69
CA ALA A 27 -3.10 -0.44 -12.00
C ALA A 27 -1.64 -0.51 -12.49
N VAL A 28 -1.10 -1.72 -12.63
CA VAL A 28 0.26 -1.92 -13.16
C VAL A 28 0.40 -1.39 -14.59
N SER A 29 -0.63 -1.44 -15.44
CA SER A 29 -0.51 -1.07 -16.86
C SER A 29 -1.13 0.28 -17.25
N GLY A 30 -2.03 0.83 -16.43
CA GLY A 30 -2.98 1.88 -16.81
C GLY A 30 -3.04 3.10 -15.90
N GLY A 31 -2.21 3.18 -14.85
CA GLY A 31 -2.11 4.36 -13.96
C GLY A 31 -2.87 4.22 -12.64
N PRO A 32 -2.86 5.26 -11.77
CA PRO A 32 -3.38 5.28 -10.39
C PRO A 32 -4.85 4.84 -10.27
N HIS A 33 -5.12 3.87 -9.39
CA HIS A 33 -6.44 3.34 -9.02
C HIS A 33 -6.65 3.33 -7.52
N ALA A 34 -7.89 3.62 -7.08
CA ALA A 34 -8.30 3.51 -5.69
C ALA A 34 -9.52 2.58 -5.57
N ILE A 35 -9.49 1.66 -4.62
CA ILE A 35 -10.57 0.71 -4.37
C ILE A 35 -11.00 0.78 -2.91
N VAL A 36 -12.30 0.87 -2.67
CA VAL A 36 -12.88 0.87 -1.33
C VAL A 36 -13.58 -0.47 -1.08
N ILE A 37 -13.11 -1.21 -0.07
CA ILE A 37 -13.70 -2.49 0.33
C ILE A 37 -14.59 -2.25 1.56
N HIS A 38 -15.89 -2.40 1.37
CA HIS A 38 -16.90 -2.27 2.41
C HIS A 38 -17.58 -3.61 2.69
N GLY A 39 -18.25 -3.74 3.83
CA GLY A 39 -18.95 -4.96 4.22
C GLY A 39 -18.96 -5.17 5.73
N GLU A 40 -19.65 -6.20 6.18
CA GLU A 40 -19.86 -6.48 7.60
C GLU A 40 -18.57 -6.65 8.40
N ALA A 41 -18.62 -6.31 9.69
CA ALA A 41 -17.52 -6.56 10.60
C ALA A 41 -17.21 -8.07 10.64
N GLY A 42 -15.94 -8.44 10.56
CA GLY A 42 -15.53 -9.85 10.61
C GLY A 42 -15.71 -10.65 9.32
N ILE A 43 -16.35 -10.12 8.25
CA ILE A 43 -16.55 -10.84 6.97
C ILE A 43 -15.24 -11.16 6.20
N GLY A 44 -14.09 -10.74 6.73
CA GLY A 44 -12.78 -11.07 6.18
C GLY A 44 -12.25 -10.09 5.13
N LYS A 45 -12.68 -8.83 5.13
CA LYS A 45 -12.17 -7.78 4.21
C LYS A 45 -10.63 -7.70 4.20
N THR A 46 -10.02 -7.56 5.37
CA THR A 46 -8.55 -7.52 5.52
C THR A 46 -7.90 -8.83 5.06
N ARG A 47 -8.56 -9.98 5.25
CA ARG A 47 -8.04 -11.26 4.78
C ARG A 47 -8.08 -11.33 3.25
N LEU A 48 -9.20 -10.94 2.63
CA LEU A 48 -9.35 -10.86 1.18
C LEU A 48 -8.24 -10.00 0.55
N THR A 49 -8.04 -8.78 1.06
CA THR A 49 -7.01 -7.87 0.54
C THR A 49 -5.62 -8.48 0.65
N ARG A 50 -5.28 -9.07 1.81
CA ARG A 50 -3.97 -9.72 2.02
C ARG A 50 -3.74 -10.90 1.07
N GLU A 51 -4.75 -11.72 0.82
CA GLU A 51 -4.63 -12.88 -0.08
C GLU A 51 -4.40 -12.43 -1.53
N VAL A 52 -5.15 -11.43 -2.01
CA VAL A 52 -4.96 -10.89 -3.37
C VAL A 52 -3.59 -10.23 -3.52
N CYS A 53 -3.18 -9.43 -2.54
CA CYS A 53 -1.86 -8.78 -2.55
C CYS A 53 -0.71 -9.80 -2.50
N ARG A 54 -0.82 -10.86 -1.70
CA ARG A 54 0.17 -11.95 -1.64
C ARG A 54 0.41 -12.61 -3.00
N ALA A 55 -0.62 -12.71 -3.83
CA ALA A 55 -0.51 -13.30 -5.16
C ALA A 55 0.03 -12.34 -6.24
N SER A 56 0.23 -11.06 -5.92
CA SER A 56 0.50 -10.02 -6.93
C SER A 56 1.97 -9.73 -7.22
N GLU A 57 2.92 -10.29 -6.45
CA GLU A 57 4.37 -9.98 -6.51
C GLU A 57 4.72 -8.48 -6.39
N LEU A 58 3.75 -7.64 -5.98
CA LEU A 58 3.93 -6.21 -5.78
C LEU A 58 4.55 -5.91 -4.42
N ASN A 59 5.26 -4.77 -4.33
CA ASN A 59 5.59 -4.18 -3.04
C ASN A 59 4.31 -3.57 -2.44
N VAL A 60 3.88 -4.06 -1.28
CA VAL A 60 2.61 -3.71 -0.65
C VAL A 60 2.86 -3.06 0.71
N LEU A 61 2.46 -1.81 0.81
CA LEU A 61 2.56 -1.02 2.03
C LEU A 61 1.25 -1.06 2.81
N TRP A 62 1.32 -1.42 4.09
CA TRP A 62 0.16 -1.57 4.96
C TRP A 62 0.03 -0.39 5.93
N GLY A 63 -1.04 0.38 5.77
CA GLY A 63 -1.43 1.43 6.73
C GLY A 63 -2.46 0.94 7.75
N SER A 64 -2.47 1.54 8.95
CA SER A 64 -3.50 1.30 9.97
C SER A 64 -4.21 2.61 10.33
N CYS A 65 -5.52 2.63 10.16
CA CYS A 65 -6.38 3.71 10.64
C CYS A 65 -6.66 3.54 12.13
N VAL A 66 -5.75 4.01 12.99
CA VAL A 66 -5.99 4.05 14.44
C VAL A 66 -6.70 5.35 14.83
N HIS A 67 -7.80 5.23 15.58
CA HIS A 67 -8.49 6.37 16.16
C HIS A 67 -8.00 6.57 17.60
N PHE A 68 -7.00 7.44 17.79
CA PHE A 68 -6.55 7.84 19.11
C PHE A 68 -7.23 9.16 19.51
N GLY A 69 -8.20 9.08 20.42
CA GLY A 69 -8.81 10.25 21.07
C GLY A 69 -9.48 11.26 20.12
N GLY A 70 -10.68 10.96 19.63
CA GLY A 70 -11.61 11.92 19.03
C GLY A 70 -11.21 12.53 17.67
N ALA A 71 -9.92 12.66 17.36
CA ALA A 71 -9.41 13.24 16.13
C ALA A 71 -8.60 12.18 15.35
N SER A 72 -9.06 11.82 14.15
CA SER A 72 -8.22 11.08 13.21
C SER A 72 -7.20 12.03 12.59
N VAL A 73 -5.92 11.69 12.66
CA VAL A 73 -4.89 12.41 11.91
C VAL A 73 -5.05 12.07 10.42
N PRO A 74 -5.33 13.06 9.55
CA PRO A 74 -5.43 12.83 8.11
C PRO A 74 -4.18 12.16 7.58
N PHE A 75 -4.36 11.20 6.67
CA PHE A 75 -3.27 10.48 6.03
C PHE A 75 -2.31 9.72 6.95
N ALA A 76 -2.56 9.63 8.27
CA ALA A 76 -1.72 8.85 9.18
C ALA A 76 -1.44 7.40 8.74
N PRO A 77 -2.41 6.66 8.16
CA PRO A 77 -2.12 5.32 7.65
C PRO A 77 -1.14 5.33 6.48
N PHE A 78 -1.20 6.35 5.62
CA PHE A 78 -0.27 6.51 4.49
C PHE A 78 1.12 6.90 4.98
N ALA A 79 1.18 7.86 5.92
CA ALA A 79 2.43 8.34 6.48
C ALA A 79 3.19 7.24 7.22
N GLY A 80 2.49 6.46 8.05
CA GLY A 80 3.10 5.33 8.75
C GLY A 80 3.62 4.25 7.81
N ALA A 81 2.85 3.92 6.77
CA ALA A 81 3.24 2.89 5.81
C ALA A 81 4.46 3.31 4.96
N LEU A 82 4.56 4.59 4.58
CA LEU A 82 5.72 5.12 3.86
C LEU A 82 6.97 5.24 4.74
N GLN A 83 6.81 5.62 6.01
CA GLN A 83 7.92 5.64 6.97
C GLN A 83 8.48 4.24 7.22
N ASP A 84 7.61 3.23 7.37
CA ASP A 84 8.01 1.83 7.53
C ASP A 84 8.79 1.34 6.30
N TRP A 85 8.31 1.63 5.09
CA TRP A 85 9.02 1.33 3.85
C TRP A 85 10.39 2.01 3.78
N LEU A 86 10.47 3.31 4.08
CA LEU A 86 11.74 4.05 4.05
C LEU A 86 12.80 3.53 5.01
N SER A 87 12.39 2.87 6.09
CA SER A 87 13.35 2.26 7.02
C SER A 87 14.03 0.99 6.46
N HIS A 88 13.53 0.45 5.35
CA HIS A 88 14.02 -0.77 4.69
C HIS A 88 14.44 -0.57 3.22
N ALA A 89 13.95 0.48 2.56
CA ALA A 89 14.27 0.82 1.18
C ALA A 89 15.73 1.29 1.05
N ASP A 90 16.35 0.99 -0.09
CA ASP A 90 17.66 1.55 -0.41
C ASP A 90 17.55 2.96 -1.01
N ALA A 91 18.71 3.61 -1.17
CA ALA A 91 18.78 4.99 -1.64
C ALA A 91 18.29 5.15 -3.09
N ASP A 92 18.50 4.14 -3.94
CA ASP A 92 18.12 4.18 -5.35
C ASP A 92 16.59 4.01 -5.48
N GLU A 93 16.01 3.03 -4.77
CA GLU A 93 14.56 2.81 -4.67
C GLU A 93 13.85 4.05 -4.11
N THR A 94 14.44 4.67 -3.08
CA THR A 94 13.92 5.90 -2.49
C THR A 94 13.94 7.05 -3.50
N ALA A 95 15.08 7.31 -4.14
CA ALA A 95 15.22 8.40 -5.09
C ALA A 95 14.23 8.26 -6.27
N GLU A 96 14.04 7.04 -6.78
CA GLU A 96 13.14 6.74 -7.87
C GLU A 96 11.67 7.05 -7.52
N VAL A 97 11.21 6.61 -6.35
CA VAL A 97 9.84 6.84 -5.90
C VAL A 97 9.56 8.32 -5.65
N PHE A 98 10.51 9.04 -5.06
CA PHE A 98 10.35 10.47 -4.80
C PHE A 98 10.46 11.33 -6.06
N ALA A 99 11.20 10.91 -7.08
CA ALA A 99 11.29 11.60 -8.36
C ALA A 99 9.94 11.66 -9.10
N GLY A 100 9.06 10.67 -8.90
CA GLY A 100 7.72 10.63 -9.48
C GLY A 100 6.61 11.30 -8.64
N ALA A 101 6.94 11.77 -7.42
CA ALA A 101 5.95 12.14 -6.42
C ALA A 101 6.10 13.60 -5.96
N GLU A 102 6.03 14.52 -6.92
CA GLU A 102 6.06 15.97 -6.67
C GLU A 102 4.85 16.38 -5.81
N GLY A 103 5.07 16.57 -4.50
CA GLY A 103 4.01 16.85 -3.51
C GLY A 103 3.89 15.80 -2.39
N LEU A 104 4.57 14.65 -2.49
CA LEU A 104 4.59 13.64 -1.42
C LEU A 104 5.28 14.18 -0.15
N SER A 105 6.23 15.08 -0.31
CA SER A 105 6.85 15.86 0.78
C SER A 105 5.85 16.72 1.56
N ALA A 106 4.73 17.15 0.95
CA ALA A 106 3.67 17.88 1.63
C ALA A 106 2.75 16.94 2.46
N LEU A 107 2.61 15.67 2.03
CA LEU A 107 1.91 14.63 2.79
C LEU A 107 2.76 14.06 3.93
N LEU A 108 4.07 14.28 3.87
CA LEU A 108 5.05 13.75 4.81
C LEU A 108 5.92 14.89 5.37
N PRO A 109 5.36 15.75 6.26
CA PRO A 109 6.16 16.77 6.94
C PRO A 109 7.40 16.19 7.62
N SER A 110 7.34 14.91 8.00
CA SER A 110 8.43 14.15 8.62
C SER A 110 9.59 13.78 7.68
N LEU A 111 9.46 13.95 6.36
CA LEU A 111 10.51 13.60 5.37
C LEU A 111 11.20 14.81 4.73
N GLY A 112 10.64 16.00 4.91
CA GLY A 112 11.17 17.25 4.34
C GLY A 112 12.28 17.85 5.18
N ARG A 113 13.48 17.27 5.15
CA ARG A 113 14.72 18.02 5.43
C ARG A 113 15.92 17.40 4.72
N SER A 114 16.03 17.67 3.43
CA SER A 114 17.27 17.56 2.66
C SER A 114 17.12 18.45 1.43
N ASP A 115 17.61 19.68 1.52
CA ASP A 115 17.64 20.63 0.41
C ASP A 115 18.67 20.16 -0.64
N SER A 116 18.26 20.00 -1.92
CA SER A 116 19.09 20.20 -3.12
C SER A 116 18.26 20.04 -4.41
N GLU A 117 18.51 20.91 -5.40
CA GLU A 117 17.75 21.16 -6.63
C GLU A 117 17.61 19.99 -7.65
N PRO A 118 16.62 20.03 -8.56
CA PRO A 118 16.23 18.88 -9.39
C PRO A 118 16.96 18.81 -10.75
N GLY A 119 17.57 17.66 -11.01
CA GLY A 119 18.09 17.25 -12.32
C GLY A 119 17.15 16.23 -12.99
N LYS A 120 16.62 16.58 -14.16
CA LYS A 120 15.58 15.87 -14.91
C LYS A 120 16.10 14.57 -15.54
N SER A 121 15.51 13.42 -15.24
CA SER A 121 15.42 12.29 -16.20
C SER A 121 14.33 11.29 -15.83
N SER A 122 13.57 10.91 -16.85
CA SER A 122 12.52 9.90 -16.87
C SER A 122 13.06 8.49 -16.61
N ARG A 123 12.38 7.71 -15.75
CA ARG A 123 11.88 6.36 -16.03
C ARG A 123 10.96 5.81 -14.92
N ASP A 124 10.23 4.80 -15.33
CA ASP A 124 9.00 4.15 -14.86
C ASP A 124 9.15 3.41 -13.53
N CYS A 125 8.48 3.85 -12.44
CA CYS A 125 8.33 3.04 -11.24
C CYS A 125 7.02 3.29 -10.48
N ARG A 126 6.40 2.19 -10.04
CA ARG A 126 4.99 2.10 -9.63
C ARG A 126 4.90 1.70 -8.15
N CYS A 127 4.80 2.68 -7.24
CA CYS A 127 4.47 2.46 -5.83
C CYS A 127 2.97 2.46 -5.60
N TRP A 128 2.44 1.48 -4.87
CA TRP A 128 1.01 1.32 -4.63
C TRP A 128 0.69 1.11 -3.14
N LEU A 129 -0.14 2.01 -2.61
CA LEU A 129 -0.62 1.94 -1.22
C LEU A 129 -2.06 1.42 -1.18
N THR A 130 -2.32 0.32 -0.48
CA THR A 130 -3.68 -0.19 -0.23
C THR A 130 -4.04 0.05 1.23
N LEU A 131 -5.07 0.85 1.50
CA LEU A 131 -5.56 1.10 2.86
C LEU A 131 -6.65 0.12 3.30
N CYS A 132 -6.60 -0.25 4.57
CA CYS A 132 -7.71 -0.77 5.35
C CYS A 132 -8.11 0.23 6.44
#